data_AF-A0A3A1TUF7-F1
#
_entry.id   AF-A0A3A1TUF7-F1
#
_cell.length_a   1.000
_cell.length_b   1.000
_cell.length_c   1.000
_cell.angle_alpha   90.00
_cell.angle_beta   90.00
_cell.angle_gamma   90.00
#
_symmetry.space_group_name_H-M   'P 1'
#
loop_
_entity.id
_entity.type
_entity.pdbx_description
1 polymer ?
#
loop_
_entity_poly.entity_id
_entity_poly.type
_entity_poly.pdbx_seq_one_letter_code
_entity_poly.pdbx_strand_id
1 'polypeptide(L)'
;MASPVGTVLSLVTKAWPLVLKYGPKAVAALTVVTKFVSDNPKVPEWFRKRIEDLPNRLSDVQKKRGDAAKIRGTLDIIREVALDAQRADASVDAGSYVARADRIERGVRLAETQERGDQKPLLAKLKSDTDGLLAEVLEDVSGDPKPSTASTSASSHQPEGQPERVDPPTE
;
A
#
# COMPACT_ATOMS: atom_id res chain seq x y z
N MET A 1 24.42 -3.61 -18.11
CA MET A 1 23.76 -2.28 -18.19
C MET A 1 22.62 -2.29 -17.19
N ALA A 2 22.72 -1.53 -16.11
CA ALA A 2 21.69 -1.47 -15.08
C ALA A 2 20.46 -0.75 -15.64
N SER A 3 19.30 -1.42 -15.62
CA SER A 3 18.05 -0.82 -16.09
C SER A 3 17.73 0.42 -15.25
N PRO A 4 17.44 1.57 -15.86
CA PRO A 4 17.11 2.81 -15.13
C PRO A 4 15.90 2.66 -14.19
N VAL A 5 15.10 1.61 -14.37
CA VAL A 5 13.95 1.24 -13.53
C VAL A 5 14.37 0.87 -12.09
N GLY A 6 15.54 0.24 -11.88
CA GLY A 6 15.98 -0.15 -10.54
C GLY A 6 16.38 1.05 -9.65
N THR A 7 16.82 2.14 -10.27
CA THR A 7 17.22 3.37 -9.58
C THR A 7 16.00 4.22 -9.17
N VAL A 8 14.95 4.17 -9.98
CA VAL A 8 13.64 4.81 -9.77
C VAL A 8 12.95 4.27 -8.52
N LEU A 9 12.96 2.95 -8.37
CA LEU A 9 12.41 2.22 -7.23
C LEU A 9 12.99 2.65 -5.89
N SER A 10 14.32 2.83 -5.87
CA SER A 10 15.12 3.17 -4.69
C SER A 10 14.79 4.55 -4.11
N LEU A 11 14.39 5.51 -4.94
CA LEU A 11 14.08 6.87 -4.49
C LEU A 11 12.68 6.96 -3.86
N VAL A 12 11.68 6.32 -4.48
CA VAL A 12 10.31 6.27 -3.94
C VAL A 12 10.25 5.44 -2.67
N THR A 13 10.86 4.24 -2.66
CA THR A 13 10.91 3.36 -1.47
C THR A 13 11.74 3.91 -0.32
N LYS A 14 12.78 4.72 -0.56
CA LYS A 14 13.53 5.40 0.52
C LYS A 14 12.81 6.63 1.06
N ALA A 15 12.06 7.34 0.21
CA ALA A 15 11.29 8.50 0.64
C ALA A 15 10.04 8.08 1.42
N TRP A 16 9.44 6.92 1.12
CA TRP A 16 8.16 6.50 1.69
C TRP A 16 8.15 6.27 3.21
N PRO A 17 9.16 5.61 3.83
CA PRO A 17 9.28 5.52 5.28
C PRO A 17 9.43 6.89 5.95
N LEU A 18 10.01 7.88 5.25
CA LEU A 18 10.09 9.27 5.73
C LEU A 18 8.70 9.94 5.65
N VAL A 19 7.88 9.62 4.63
CA VAL A 19 6.47 10.06 4.55
C VAL A 19 5.67 9.56 5.73
N LEU A 20 5.77 8.26 6.03
CA LEU A 20 5.09 7.60 7.14
C LEU A 20 5.51 8.17 8.50
N LYS A 21 6.77 8.62 8.64
CA LYS A 21 7.31 9.13 9.90
C LYS A 21 6.96 10.59 10.19
N TYR A 22 6.58 11.39 9.18
CA TYR A 22 6.51 12.86 9.33
C TYR A 22 5.14 13.53 9.16
N GLY A 23 4.03 12.78 9.09
CA GLY A 23 2.69 13.37 9.12
C GLY A 23 2.54 14.52 8.09
N PRO A 24 2.18 15.76 8.46
CA PRO A 24 1.97 16.90 7.53
C PRO A 24 3.08 17.18 6.49
N LYS A 25 4.29 16.62 6.65
CA LYS A 25 5.36 16.67 5.63
C LYS A 25 5.15 15.70 4.46
N ALA A 26 4.12 14.85 4.51
CA ALA A 26 3.75 13.96 3.40
C ALA A 26 3.47 14.72 2.10
N VAL A 27 3.01 15.98 2.18
CA VAL A 27 2.80 16.85 1.01
C VAL A 27 4.10 17.11 0.26
N ALA A 28 5.22 17.35 0.97
CA ALA A 28 6.51 17.61 0.34
C ALA A 28 7.09 16.37 -0.34
N ALA A 29 6.89 15.19 0.26
CA ALA A 29 7.26 13.94 -0.37
C ALA A 29 6.34 13.58 -1.54
N LEU A 30 5.05 13.92 -1.46
CA LEU A 30 4.14 13.84 -2.60
C LEU A 30 4.62 14.72 -3.75
N THR A 31 5.11 15.93 -3.48
CA THR A 31 5.72 16.79 -4.52
C THR A 31 6.91 16.12 -5.21
N VAL A 32 7.75 15.40 -4.45
CA VAL A 32 8.88 14.63 -5.02
C VAL A 32 8.37 13.49 -5.90
N VAL A 33 7.34 12.76 -5.47
CA VAL A 33 6.69 11.71 -6.26
C VAL A 33 6.01 12.28 -7.51
N THR A 34 5.28 13.40 -7.40
CA THR A 34 4.64 14.08 -8.53
C THR A 34 5.67 14.53 -9.56
N LYS A 35 6.74 15.21 -9.12
CA LYS A 35 7.81 15.64 -10.02
C LYS A 35 8.48 14.45 -10.71
N PHE A 36 8.74 13.39 -9.96
CA PHE A 36 9.32 12.16 -10.49
C PHE A 36 8.41 11.47 -11.52
N VAL A 37 7.10 11.41 -11.25
CA VAL A 37 6.08 10.84 -12.14
C VAL A 37 5.91 11.67 -13.43
N SER A 38 5.90 13.00 -13.32
CA SER A 38 5.84 13.90 -14.47
C SER A 38 7.08 13.80 -15.36
N ASP A 39 8.26 13.58 -14.76
CA ASP A 39 9.54 13.47 -15.49
C ASP A 39 9.77 12.07 -16.08
N ASN A 40 8.93 11.06 -15.78
CA ASN A 40 9.11 9.69 -16.27
C ASN A 40 8.16 9.31 -17.42
N PRO A 41 8.67 9.10 -18.65
CA PRO A 41 7.86 8.75 -19.81
C PRO A 41 7.21 7.35 -19.71
N LYS A 42 7.67 6.51 -18.78
CA LYS A 42 7.16 5.14 -18.55
C LYS A 42 5.89 5.10 -17.70
N VAL A 43 5.57 6.19 -17.01
CA VAL A 43 4.34 6.27 -16.23
C VAL A 43 3.16 6.50 -17.16
N PRO A 44 2.07 5.73 -17.06
CA PRO A 44 0.88 5.96 -17.88
C PRO A 44 0.35 7.39 -17.76
N GLU A 45 -0.08 7.99 -18.88
CA GLU A 45 -0.55 9.39 -18.92
C GLU A 45 -1.73 9.63 -17.95
N TRP A 46 -2.62 8.64 -17.83
CA TRP A 46 -3.74 8.69 -16.89
C TRP A 46 -3.28 8.81 -15.44
N PHE A 47 -2.19 8.13 -15.06
CA PHE A 47 -1.65 8.20 -13.70
C PHE A 47 -0.94 9.52 -13.44
N ARG A 48 -0.27 10.11 -14.46
CA ARG A 48 0.32 11.46 -14.35
C ARG A 48 -0.73 12.51 -14.02
N LYS A 49 -1.83 12.55 -14.80
CA LYS A 49 -2.96 13.45 -14.54
C LYS A 49 -3.52 13.26 -13.13
N ARG A 50 -3.59 12.00 -12.67
CA ARG A 50 -4.14 11.69 -11.35
C ARG A 50 -3.22 12.11 -10.20
N ILE A 51 -1.92 11.91 -10.35
CA ILE A 51 -0.89 12.29 -9.38
C ILE A 51 -0.69 13.82 -9.32
N GLU A 52 -0.97 14.55 -10.39
CA GLU A 52 -0.96 16.02 -10.40
C GLU A 52 -2.06 16.62 -9.52
N ASP A 53 -3.25 16.02 -9.53
CA ASP A 53 -4.39 16.46 -8.71
C ASP A 53 -4.33 15.96 -7.25
N LEU A 54 -3.59 14.88 -7.01
CA LEU A 54 -3.52 14.21 -5.71
C LEU A 54 -3.09 15.12 -4.54
N PRO A 55 -2.06 16.00 -4.67
CA PRO A 55 -1.68 16.94 -3.61
C PRO A 55 -2.82 17.87 -3.20
N ASN A 56 -3.58 18.38 -4.16
CA ASN A 56 -4.70 19.29 -3.89
C ASN A 56 -5.82 18.56 -3.15
N ARG A 57 -6.16 17.36 -3.61
CA ARG A 57 -7.18 16.51 -2.97
C ARG A 57 -6.79 16.13 -1.54
N LEU A 58 -5.55 15.70 -1.32
CA LEU A 58 -5.06 15.39 0.02
C LEU A 58 -5.04 16.63 0.91
N SER A 59 -4.64 17.79 0.38
CA SER A 59 -4.71 19.06 1.10
C SER A 59 -6.14 19.38 1.53
N ASP A 60 -7.12 19.21 0.65
CA ASP A 60 -8.53 19.45 0.97
C ASP A 60 -9.07 18.44 2.00
N VAL A 61 -8.63 17.19 1.95
CA VAL A 61 -8.91 16.21 3.00
C VAL A 61 -8.30 16.65 4.33
N GLN A 62 -7.05 17.14 4.35
CA GLN A 62 -6.39 17.61 5.58
C GLN A 62 -7.05 18.84 6.19
N LYS A 63 -7.73 19.66 5.38
CA LYS A 63 -8.54 20.81 5.86
C LYS A 63 -9.85 20.38 6.54
N LYS A 64 -10.31 19.13 6.36
CA LYS A 64 -11.52 18.63 7.04
C LYS A 64 -11.33 18.63 8.56
N ARG A 65 -12.38 18.99 9.29
CA ARG A 65 -12.39 18.95 10.77
C ARG A 65 -12.59 17.51 11.26
N GLY A 66 -11.68 17.06 12.13
CA GLY A 66 -11.75 15.75 12.79
C GLY A 66 -11.02 14.64 12.05
N ASP A 67 -10.37 13.76 12.82
CA ASP A 67 -9.54 12.68 12.26
C ASP A 67 -10.37 11.66 11.47
N ALA A 68 -11.59 11.36 11.93
CA ALA A 68 -12.52 10.51 11.19
C ALA A 68 -12.84 11.05 9.79
N ALA A 69 -13.10 12.37 9.66
CA ALA A 69 -13.40 12.99 8.36
C ALA A 69 -12.19 12.98 7.42
N LYS A 70 -10.97 13.11 7.98
CA LYS A 70 -9.72 13.00 7.21
C LYS A 70 -9.51 11.57 6.72
N ILE A 71 -9.68 10.57 7.59
CA ILE A 71 -9.58 9.16 7.22
C ILE A 71 -10.53 8.84 6.06
N ARG A 72 -11.82 9.18 6.19
CA ARG A 72 -12.81 8.95 5.13
C ARG A 72 -12.43 9.58 3.80
N GLY A 73 -11.99 10.84 3.84
CA GLY A 73 -11.52 11.53 2.64
C GLY A 73 -10.34 10.85 1.96
N THR A 74 -9.40 10.31 2.74
CA THR A 74 -8.29 9.52 2.17
C THR A 74 -8.76 8.17 1.62
N LEU A 75 -9.70 7.49 2.28
CA LEU A 75 -10.28 6.23 1.79
C LEU A 75 -11.00 6.42 0.44
N ASP A 76 -11.70 7.55 0.25
CA ASP A 76 -12.34 7.89 -1.02
C ASP A 76 -11.31 8.03 -2.15
N ILE A 77 -10.18 8.70 -1.87
CA ILE A 77 -9.06 8.80 -2.81
C ILE A 77 -8.50 7.42 -3.17
N ILE A 78 -8.29 6.54 -2.18
CA ILE A 78 -7.79 5.17 -2.41
C ILE A 78 -8.72 4.38 -3.32
N ARG A 79 -10.04 4.40 -3.04
CA ARG A 79 -11.04 3.70 -3.85
C ARG A 79 -11.02 4.20 -5.29
N GLU A 80 -11.00 5.51 -5.48
CA GLU A 80 -10.97 6.10 -6.82
C GLU A 80 -9.70 5.73 -7.57
N VAL A 81 -8.51 5.86 -6.96
CA VAL A 81 -7.24 5.53 -7.60
C VAL A 81 -7.19 4.05 -8.00
N ALA A 82 -7.63 3.15 -7.11
CA ALA A 82 -7.68 1.72 -7.40
C ALA A 82 -8.61 1.39 -8.58
N LEU A 83 -9.81 1.98 -8.60
CA LEU A 83 -10.79 1.78 -9.67
C LEU A 83 -10.32 2.38 -11.00
N ASP A 84 -9.71 3.57 -10.97
CA ASP A 84 -9.16 4.21 -12.16
C ASP A 84 -8.01 3.37 -12.75
N ALA A 85 -7.18 2.77 -11.89
CA ALA A 85 -6.12 1.87 -12.30
C ALA A 85 -6.63 0.61 -12.98
N GLN A 86 -7.65 -0.03 -12.39
CA GLN A 86 -8.28 -1.21 -12.99
C GLN A 86 -8.92 -0.88 -14.34
N ARG A 87 -9.57 0.29 -14.48
CA ARG A 87 -10.14 0.74 -15.76
C ARG A 87 -9.09 1.03 -16.83
N ALA A 88 -7.88 1.36 -16.41
CA ALA A 88 -6.76 1.62 -17.30
C ALA A 88 -5.91 0.37 -17.58
N ASP A 89 -6.44 -0.82 -17.32
CA ASP A 89 -5.79 -2.13 -17.49
C ASP A 89 -4.44 -2.25 -16.76
N ALA A 90 -4.23 -1.49 -15.68
CA ALA A 90 -3.14 -1.77 -14.76
C ALA A 90 -3.44 -3.10 -14.04
N SER A 91 -2.42 -3.91 -13.80
CA SER A 91 -2.50 -5.19 -13.06
C SER A 91 -2.76 -4.99 -11.55
N VAL A 92 -3.69 -4.10 -11.21
CA VAL A 92 -4.05 -3.71 -9.84
C VAL A 92 -5.34 -4.41 -9.45
N ASP A 93 -5.31 -5.14 -8.34
CA ASP A 93 -6.51 -5.73 -7.75
C ASP A 93 -7.30 -4.65 -6.98
N ALA A 94 -8.11 -3.88 -7.71
CA ALA A 94 -8.94 -2.85 -7.10
C ALA A 94 -9.93 -3.40 -6.07
N GLY A 95 -10.39 -4.65 -6.23
CA GLY A 95 -11.32 -5.29 -5.31
C GLY A 95 -10.72 -5.43 -3.90
N SER A 96 -9.45 -5.84 -3.82
CA SER A 96 -8.71 -5.92 -2.56
C SER A 96 -8.56 -4.55 -1.88
N TYR A 97 -8.22 -3.51 -2.62
CA TYR A 97 -8.10 -2.14 -2.09
C TYR A 97 -9.43 -1.61 -1.55
N VAL A 98 -10.52 -1.80 -2.30
CA VAL A 98 -11.87 -1.40 -1.88
C VAL A 98 -12.29 -2.14 -0.61
N ALA A 99 -12.09 -3.47 -0.56
CA ALA A 99 -12.45 -4.27 0.61
C ALA A 99 -11.68 -3.87 1.88
N ARG A 100 -10.39 -3.52 1.74
CA ARG A 100 -9.56 -3.00 2.83
C ARG A 100 -10.02 -1.60 3.26
N ALA A 101 -10.33 -0.72 2.31
CA ALA A 101 -10.86 0.61 2.61
C ALA A 101 -12.18 0.52 3.39
N ASP A 102 -13.08 -0.38 3.00
CA ASP A 102 -14.36 -0.59 3.70
C ASP A 102 -14.19 -1.18 5.11
N ARG A 103 -13.16 -2.00 5.32
CA ARG A 103 -12.80 -2.48 6.66
C ARG A 103 -12.37 -1.33 7.56
N ILE A 104 -11.54 -0.41 7.07
CA ILE A 104 -11.11 0.77 7.82
C ILE A 104 -12.33 1.68 8.08
N GLU A 105 -13.19 1.90 7.10
CA GLU A 105 -14.43 2.69 7.25
C GLU A 105 -15.32 2.16 8.38
N ARG A 106 -15.51 0.83 8.46
CA ARG A 106 -16.24 0.21 9.58
C ARG A 106 -15.54 0.45 10.92
N GLY A 107 -14.21 0.41 10.95
CA GLY A 107 -13.41 0.76 12.11
C GLY A 107 -13.62 2.22 12.56
N VAL A 108 -13.70 3.16 11.63
CA VAL A 108 -13.98 4.57 11.92
C VAL A 108 -15.37 4.73 12.54
N ARG A 109 -16.39 4.08 11.97
CA ARG A 109 -17.75 4.09 12.54
C ARG A 109 -17.77 3.53 13.96
N LEU A 110 -17.05 2.43 14.21
CA LEU A 110 -16.92 1.85 15.54
C LEU A 110 -16.19 2.80 16.51
N ALA A 111 -15.17 3.51 16.04
CA ALA A 111 -14.43 4.48 16.86
C ALA A 111 -15.30 5.68 17.27
N GLU A 112 -16.22 6.11 16.41
CA GLU A 112 -17.15 7.21 16.70
C GLU A 112 -18.19 6.86 17.76
N THR A 113 -18.44 5.57 18.02
CA THR A 113 -19.33 5.13 19.11
C THR A 113 -18.60 4.92 20.44
N GLN A 114 -17.27 5.03 20.48
CA GLN A 114 -16.49 4.87 21.71
C GLN A 114 -16.50 6.14 22.55
N GLU A 115 -16.18 5.99 23.84
CA GLU A 115 -15.88 7.14 24.68
C GLU A 115 -14.63 7.87 24.19
N ARG A 116 -14.53 9.18 24.48
CA ARG A 116 -13.43 10.03 24.00
C ARG A 116 -12.03 9.51 24.34
N GLY A 117 -11.90 8.79 25.47
CA GLY A 117 -10.63 8.19 25.91
C GLY A 117 -10.12 7.10 24.95
N ASP A 118 -11.02 6.26 24.45
CA ASP A 118 -10.70 5.13 23.57
C ASP A 118 -10.84 5.48 22.08
N GLN A 119 -11.64 6.49 21.76
CA GLN A 119 -11.83 6.99 20.41
C GLN A 119 -10.51 7.49 19.79
N LYS A 120 -9.76 8.30 20.53
CA LYS A 120 -8.54 8.94 20.02
C LYS A 120 -7.43 7.93 19.62
N PRO A 121 -7.03 6.97 20.47
CA PRO A 121 -6.01 5.99 20.08
C PRO A 121 -6.49 5.10 18.93
N LEU A 122 -7.78 4.75 18.87
CA LEU A 122 -8.33 3.95 17.78
C LEU A 122 -8.31 4.71 16.44
N LEU A 123 -8.70 5.99 16.43
CA LEU A 123 -8.60 6.84 15.24
C LEU A 123 -7.15 7.05 14.79
N ALA A 124 -6.20 7.17 15.73
CA ALA A 124 -4.78 7.27 15.39
C ALA A 124 -4.26 6.01 14.69
N LYS A 125 -4.65 4.82 15.16
CA LYS A 125 -4.32 3.55 14.51
C LYS A 125 -4.94 3.46 13.11
N LEU A 126 -6.25 3.73 12.99
CA LEU A 126 -6.95 3.69 11.71
C LEU A 126 -6.38 4.68 10.69
N LYS A 127 -5.92 5.84 11.15
CA LYS A 127 -5.18 6.79 10.31
C LYS A 127 -3.89 6.19 9.78
N SER A 128 -3.09 5.53 10.62
CA SER A 128 -1.87 4.84 10.19
C SER A 128 -2.17 3.74 9.16
N ASP A 129 -3.22 2.94 9.39
CA ASP A 129 -3.65 1.89 8.46
C ASP A 129 -4.10 2.49 7.11
N THR A 130 -4.76 3.65 7.15
CA THR A 130 -5.19 4.39 5.95
C THR A 130 -4.02 4.96 5.16
N ASP A 131 -3.06 5.59 5.86
CA ASP A 131 -1.85 6.15 5.25
C ASP A 131 -1.01 5.02 4.62
N GLY A 132 -0.95 3.85 5.26
CA GLY A 132 -0.33 2.64 4.71
C GLY A 132 -1.05 2.09 3.48
N LEU A 133 -2.39 2.04 3.49
CA LEU A 133 -3.16 1.58 2.34
C LEU A 133 -3.02 2.52 1.13
N LEU A 134 -2.95 3.84 1.36
CA LEU A 134 -2.67 4.82 0.30
C LEU A 134 -1.28 4.61 -0.32
N ALA A 135 -0.29 4.22 0.49
CA ALA A 135 1.03 3.88 -0.02
C ALA A 135 1.00 2.74 -1.02
N GLU A 136 0.40 1.63 -0.59
CA GLU A 136 0.39 0.39 -1.33
C GLU A 136 -0.33 0.56 -2.67
N VAL A 137 -1.46 1.29 -2.70
CA VAL A 137 -2.17 1.51 -3.97
C VAL A 137 -1.34 2.37 -4.93
N LEU A 138 -0.64 3.40 -4.44
CA LEU A 138 0.18 4.24 -5.30
C LEU A 138 1.41 3.48 -5.82
N GLU A 139 1.98 2.60 -5.01
CA GLU A 139 3.09 1.72 -5.39
C GLU A 139 2.66 0.74 -6.48
N ASP A 140 1.59 -0.03 -6.26
CA ASP A 140 1.08 -1.01 -7.22
C ASP A 140 0.68 -0.33 -8.56
N VAL A 141 0.08 0.85 -8.50
CA VAL A 141 -0.29 1.63 -9.68
C VAL A 141 0.91 2.18 -10.45
N SER A 142 2.01 2.48 -9.75
CA SER A 142 3.25 2.97 -10.37
C SER A 142 3.98 1.90 -11.18
N GLY A 143 3.54 0.64 -11.11
CA GLY A 143 3.97 -0.45 -12.00
C GLY A 143 5.16 -1.25 -11.50
N ASP A 144 5.42 -1.27 -10.19
CA ASP A 144 6.41 -2.17 -9.61
C ASP A 144 5.76 -3.49 -9.15
N PRO A 145 6.17 -4.65 -9.67
CA PRO A 145 5.70 -5.93 -9.14
C PRO A 145 6.25 -6.14 -7.73
N LYS A 146 5.36 -6.20 -6.73
CA LYS A 146 5.73 -6.66 -5.38
C LYS A 146 6.52 -7.97 -5.49
N PRO A 147 7.69 -8.11 -4.83
CA PRO A 147 8.23 -9.44 -4.57
C PRO A 147 7.20 -10.16 -3.70
N SER A 148 6.52 -11.14 -4.28
CA SER A 148 5.57 -11.99 -3.58
C SER A 148 6.25 -12.55 -2.33
N THR A 149 5.85 -12.05 -1.15
CA THR A 149 6.30 -12.59 0.14
C THR A 149 5.67 -13.95 0.45
N ALA A 150 4.98 -14.57 -0.51
CA ALA A 150 4.58 -15.97 -0.43
C ALA A 150 5.78 -16.90 -0.72
N SER A 151 6.74 -16.93 0.19
CA SER A 151 7.62 -18.09 0.46
C SER A 151 8.40 -17.85 1.76
N THR A 152 7.67 -17.64 2.85
CA THR A 152 8.15 -18.04 4.18
C THR A 152 7.29 -19.19 4.65
N SER A 153 7.60 -20.38 4.15
CA SER A 153 7.44 -21.64 4.86
C SER A 153 8.82 -22.27 4.76
N ALA A 154 9.68 -22.01 5.77
CA ALA A 154 10.07 -23.05 6.73
C ALA A 154 10.52 -24.32 5.98
N SER A 155 11.79 -24.45 5.60
CA SER A 155 12.90 -24.92 6.44
C SER A 155 12.58 -26.23 7.20
N SER A 156 13.30 -27.28 6.80
CA SER A 156 13.69 -28.45 7.58
C SER A 156 12.61 -29.40 8.13
N HIS A 157 12.37 -30.48 7.39
CA HIS A 157 12.44 -31.82 7.98
C HIS A 157 12.78 -32.86 6.90
N GLN A 158 14.06 -33.18 6.80
CA GLN A 158 14.54 -34.40 6.15
C GLN A 158 14.73 -35.42 7.29
N PRO A 159 13.81 -36.37 7.51
CA PRO A 159 14.05 -37.46 8.44
C PRO A 159 14.93 -38.52 7.77
N GLU A 160 15.89 -38.95 8.58
CA GLU A 160 16.85 -40.03 8.40
C GLU A 160 16.22 -41.37 8.01
N GLY A 161 17.07 -42.25 7.47
CA GLY A 161 16.99 -43.68 7.76
C GLY A 161 16.22 -44.53 6.76
N GLN A 162 16.94 -44.98 5.72
CA GLN A 162 16.55 -46.14 4.92
C GLN A 162 17.09 -47.39 5.64
N PRO A 163 16.26 -48.30 6.21
CA PRO A 163 16.72 -49.64 6.55
C PRO A 163 16.71 -50.48 5.28
N GLU A 164 17.91 -50.80 4.78
CA GLU A 164 18.14 -51.81 3.76
C GLU A 164 17.56 -53.14 4.24
N ARG A 165 16.55 -53.65 3.52
CA ARG A 165 15.95 -54.96 3.79
C ARG A 165 16.96 -56.05 3.48
N VAL A 166 17.27 -56.87 4.48
CA VAL A 166 17.89 -58.18 4.31
C VAL A 166 16.82 -59.14 3.76
N ASP A 167 17.06 -59.69 2.57
CA ASP A 167 16.22 -60.75 2.01
C ASP A 167 16.44 -62.08 2.76
N PRO A 168 15.40 -62.91 2.95
CA PRO A 168 15.52 -64.22 3.57
C PRO A 168 16.11 -65.26 2.59
N PRO A 169 16.74 -66.34 3.09
CA PRO A 169 17.32 -67.37 2.25
C PRO A 169 16.21 -68.16 1.54
N THR A 170 16.41 -68.39 0.24
CA THR A 170 15.67 -69.40 -0.52
C THR A 170 16.64 -70.54 -0.82
N GLU A 171 16.39 -71.66 -0.15
CA GLU A 171 16.90 -73.04 -0.33
C GLU A 171 18.42 -73.31 -0.26
#